data_AF-A0AB37EBS0-F1
#
_entry.id   AF-A0AB37EBS0-F1
#
_cell.length_a   1.000
_cell.length_b   1.000
_cell.length_c   1.000
_cell.angle_alpha   90.00
_cell.angle_beta   90.00
_cell.angle_gamma   90.00
#
_symmetry.space_group_name_H-M   'P 1'
#
loop_
_entity.id
_entity.type
_entity.pdbx_description
1 polymer ?
#
loop_
_entity_poly.entity_id
_entity_poly.type
_entity_poly.pdbx_seq_one_letter_code
_entity_poly.pdbx_strand_id
1 'polypeptide(L)'
;MTQIKDKPETKPFPVKAVSACLLAELTSLAESEFALQGVTPPADPITLLTTKIRLDSLTVVDVTLALEDILGFEPKNIVKTGGYDSIQAALDHMMPRLEAAWKKTHPASA
;
A
#
# COMPACT_ATOMS: atom_id res chain seq x y z
N MET A 1 -2.85 -22.41 29.92
CA MET A 1 -1.69 -21.68 30.47
C MET A 1 -1.32 -20.58 29.51
N THR A 2 -1.45 -19.35 29.98
CA THR A 2 -1.25 -18.09 29.29
C THR A 2 0.22 -17.89 28.94
N GLN A 3 0.55 -17.66 27.67
CA GLN A 3 1.84 -17.09 27.27
C GLN A 3 1.56 -15.76 26.57
N ILE A 4 1.50 -14.72 27.39
CA ILE A 4 1.66 -13.33 26.96
C ILE A 4 3.16 -13.08 27.09
N LYS A 5 3.85 -12.89 25.96
CA LYS A 5 5.20 -12.36 25.96
C LYS A 5 5.47 -11.59 24.66
N ASP A 6 4.58 -10.65 24.35
CA ASP A 6 4.93 -9.57 23.42
C ASP A 6 5.80 -8.59 24.21
N LYS A 7 7.11 -8.84 24.14
CA LYS A 7 8.13 -7.82 24.38
C LYS A 7 7.76 -6.63 23.48
N PRO A 8 7.89 -5.35 23.88
CA PRO A 8 7.75 -4.25 22.93
C PRO A 8 8.94 -4.34 21.98
N GLU A 9 8.87 -5.25 21.03
CA GLU A 9 9.78 -5.32 19.91
C GLU A 9 9.50 -4.04 19.15
N THR A 10 10.47 -3.15 19.16
CA THR A 10 10.55 -2.01 18.25
C THR A 10 10.54 -2.60 16.84
N LYS A 11 9.35 -2.91 16.33
CA LYS A 11 9.17 -3.58 15.05
C LYS A 11 9.70 -2.60 14.00
N PRO A 12 10.76 -2.96 13.25
CA PRO A 12 11.18 -2.14 12.13
C PRO A 12 10.02 -2.10 11.12
N PHE A 13 9.77 -0.94 10.52
CA PHE A 13 8.73 -0.79 9.52
C PHE A 13 8.91 -1.87 8.43
N PRO A 14 7.93 -2.76 8.21
CA PRO A 14 8.09 -3.88 7.29
C PRO A 14 7.94 -3.41 5.84
N VAL A 15 8.88 -2.58 5.39
CA VAL A 15 8.85 -1.91 4.07
C VAL A 15 8.64 -2.91 2.95
N LYS A 16 9.28 -4.09 3.05
CA LYS A 16 9.18 -5.17 2.06
C LYS A 16 7.80 -5.82 2.01
N ALA A 17 7.18 -6.05 3.18
CA ALA A 17 5.86 -6.67 3.23
C ALA A 17 4.80 -5.68 2.75
N VAL A 18 4.90 -4.43 3.20
CA VAL A 18 4.01 -3.33 2.79
C VAL A 18 4.12 -3.06 1.30
N SER A 19 5.34 -2.97 0.76
CA SER A 19 5.53 -2.74 -0.67
C SER A 19 5.08 -3.92 -1.52
N ALA A 20 5.33 -5.16 -1.11
CA ALA A 20 4.86 -6.35 -1.82
C ALA A 20 3.33 -6.45 -1.80
N CYS A 21 2.70 -6.18 -0.66
CA CYS A 21 1.24 -6.16 -0.55
C CYS A 21 0.64 -5.06 -1.44
N LEU A 22 1.12 -3.82 -1.31
CA LEU A 22 0.68 -2.71 -2.17
C LEU A 22 0.85 -3.02 -3.65
N LEU A 23 2.00 -3.57 -4.04
CA LEU A 23 2.26 -3.91 -5.43
C LEU A 23 1.27 -4.96 -5.93
N ALA A 24 1.02 -6.02 -5.16
CA ALA A 24 0.10 -7.09 -5.52
C ALA A 24 -1.34 -6.57 -5.66
N GLU A 25 -1.81 -5.83 -4.67
CA GLU A 25 -3.17 -5.28 -4.65
C GLU A 25 -3.37 -4.23 -5.76
N LEU A 26 -2.43 -3.31 -5.94
CA LEU A 26 -2.49 -2.31 -7.01
C LEU A 26 -2.36 -2.94 -8.40
N THR A 27 -1.62 -4.04 -8.54
CA THR A 27 -1.52 -4.82 -9.78
C THR A 27 -2.85 -5.50 -10.09
N SER A 28 -3.44 -6.20 -9.13
CA SER A 28 -4.74 -6.85 -9.29
C SER A 28 -5.85 -5.83 -9.64
N LEU A 29 -5.80 -4.66 -8.99
CA LEU A 29 -6.69 -3.55 -9.29
C LEU A 29 -6.48 -3.00 -10.71
N ALA A 30 -5.22 -2.79 -11.10
CA ALA A 30 -4.84 -2.37 -12.45
C ALA A 30 -5.34 -3.35 -13.52
N GLU A 31 -5.12 -4.66 -13.33
CA GLU A 31 -5.60 -5.71 -14.24
C GLU A 31 -7.13 -5.69 -14.35
N SER A 32 -7.83 -5.48 -13.24
CA SER A 32 -9.29 -5.34 -13.22
C SER A 32 -9.75 -4.11 -14.02
N GLU A 33 -9.09 -2.96 -13.83
CA GLU A 33 -9.38 -1.72 -14.58
C GLU A 33 -9.13 -1.90 -16.08
N PHE A 34 -8.05 -2.56 -16.47
CA PHE A 34 -7.78 -2.90 -17.88
C PHE A 34 -8.86 -3.80 -18.46
N ALA A 35 -9.27 -4.84 -17.72
CA ALA A 35 -10.34 -5.74 -18.13
C ALA A 35 -11.67 -4.98 -18.32
N LEU A 36 -11.99 -4.04 -17.42
CA LEU A 36 -13.17 -3.16 -17.54
C LEU A 36 -13.09 -2.24 -18.76
N GLN A 37 -11.90 -1.77 -19.12
CA GLN A 37 -11.66 -0.94 -20.29
C GLN A 37 -11.56 -1.75 -21.60
N GLY A 38 -11.55 -3.10 -21.51
CA GLY A 38 -11.33 -3.97 -22.66
C GLY A 38 -9.91 -3.91 -23.23
N VAL A 39 -8.95 -3.48 -22.42
CA VAL A 39 -7.53 -3.38 -22.77
C VAL A 39 -6.78 -4.52 -22.09
N THR A 40 -5.72 -5.03 -22.72
CA THR A 40 -4.89 -6.07 -22.11
C THR A 40 -3.80 -5.42 -21.24
N PRO A 41 -3.63 -5.82 -19.97
CA PRO A 41 -2.53 -5.33 -19.16
C PRO A 41 -1.18 -5.71 -19.80
N PRO A 42 -0.16 -4.84 -19.72
CA PRO A 42 1.19 -5.21 -20.12
C PRO A 42 1.71 -6.36 -19.24
N ALA A 43 2.26 -7.40 -19.88
CA ALA A 43 2.83 -8.55 -19.19
C ALA A 43 4.14 -8.22 -18.44
N ASP A 44 4.77 -7.10 -18.80
CA ASP A 44 5.99 -6.64 -18.16
C ASP A 44 5.66 -5.80 -16.92
N PRO A 45 6.15 -6.17 -15.71
CA PRO A 45 5.78 -5.50 -14.47
C PRO A 45 6.32 -4.07 -14.39
N ILE A 46 7.49 -3.78 -14.98
CA ILE A 46 8.05 -2.42 -15.02
C ILE A 46 7.16 -1.52 -15.87
N THR A 47 6.68 -2.06 -16.99
CA THR A 47 5.74 -1.38 -17.88
C THR A 47 4.40 -1.17 -17.20
N LEU A 48 3.86 -2.17 -16.50
CA LEU A 48 2.61 -2.06 -15.75
C LEU A 48 2.67 -0.95 -14.69
N LEU A 49 3.78 -0.88 -13.95
CA LEU A 49 3.99 0.13 -12.91
C LEU A 49 3.91 1.56 -13.44
N THR A 50 4.42 1.78 -14.65
CA THR A 50 4.48 3.09 -15.30
C THR A 50 3.31 3.34 -16.24
N THR A 51 2.47 2.34 -16.48
CA THR A 51 1.32 2.48 -17.37
C THR A 51 0.29 3.40 -16.74
N LYS A 52 -0.31 4.22 -17.61
CA LYS A 52 -1.34 5.17 -17.22
C LYS A 52 -2.64 4.42 -16.88
N ILE A 53 -2.95 4.31 -15.60
CA ILE A 53 -4.14 3.67 -15.07
C ILE A 53 -4.83 4.64 -14.13
N ARG A 54 -6.15 4.72 -14.24
CA ARG A 54 -6.94 5.53 -13.33
C ARG A 54 -7.20 4.72 -12.05
N LEU A 55 -6.35 4.90 -11.05
CA LEU A 55 -6.57 4.32 -9.73
C LEU A 55 -7.44 5.28 -8.92
N ASP A 56 -8.70 4.93 -8.69
CA ASP A 56 -9.61 5.79 -7.92
C ASP A 56 -9.19 5.86 -6.45
N SER A 57 -9.33 7.03 -5.83
CA SER A 57 -8.99 7.19 -4.41
C SER A 57 -9.70 6.19 -3.50
N LEU A 58 -10.95 5.78 -3.82
CA LEU A 58 -11.67 4.79 -3.03
C LEU A 58 -11.02 3.41 -3.11
N THR A 59 -10.64 3.00 -4.32
CA THR A 59 -9.96 1.71 -4.54
C THR A 59 -8.60 1.67 -3.85
N VAL A 60 -7.85 2.77 -3.86
CA VAL A 60 -6.57 2.82 -3.15
C VAL A 60 -6.74 2.89 -1.64
N VAL A 61 -7.83 3.50 -1.14
CA VAL A 61 -8.19 3.38 0.28
C VAL A 61 -8.44 1.92 0.65
N ASP A 62 -9.15 1.16 -0.18
CA ASP A 62 -9.39 -0.26 0.06
C ASP A 62 -8.09 -1.07 0.15
N VAL A 63 -7.14 -0.82 -0.76
CA VAL A 63 -5.78 -1.41 -0.68
C VAL A 63 -5.08 -1.07 0.64
N THR A 64 -5.31 0.13 1.19
CA THR A 64 -4.72 0.51 2.47
C THR A 64 -5.36 -0.17 3.68
N LEU A 65 -6.60 -0.66 3.54
CA LEU A 65 -7.24 -1.48 4.56
C LEU A 65 -6.54 -2.86 4.67
N ALA A 66 -6.12 -3.44 3.54
CA ALA A 66 -5.33 -4.68 3.54
C ALA A 66 -3.98 -4.53 4.25
N LEU A 67 -3.44 -3.30 4.32
CA LEU A 67 -2.21 -3.02 5.07
C LEU A 67 -2.45 -2.92 6.58
N GLU A 68 -3.67 -2.72 7.05
CA GLU A 68 -3.96 -2.59 8.49
C GLU A 68 -3.59 -3.86 9.26
N ASP A 69 -3.80 -5.03 8.67
CA ASP A 69 -3.42 -6.32 9.26
C ASP A 69 -1.90 -6.42 9.44
N ILE A 70 -1.15 -5.88 8.47
CA ILE A 70 0.33 -5.84 8.48
C ILE A 70 0.83 -4.78 9.46
N LEU A 71 0.20 -3.60 9.47
CA LEU A 71 0.66 -2.43 10.21
C LEU A 71 0.18 -2.42 11.67
N GLY A 72 -0.93 -3.11 11.96
CA GLY A 72 -1.62 -3.07 13.24
C GLY A 72 -2.31 -1.73 13.55
N PHE A 73 -2.42 -0.83 12.57
CA PHE A 73 -3.13 0.45 12.69
C PHE A 73 -3.65 0.91 11.32
N GLU A 74 -4.73 1.70 11.34
CA GLU A 74 -5.27 2.34 10.14
C GLU A 74 -4.44 3.57 9.73
N PRO A 75 -3.74 3.54 8.59
CA PRO A 75 -3.04 4.71 8.10
C PRO A 75 -4.05 5.69 7.48
N LYS A 76 -4.34 6.79 8.21
CA LYS A 76 -5.24 7.85 7.73
C LYS A 76 -4.49 8.88 6.86
N ASN A 77 -5.13 9.42 5.83
CA ASN A 77 -4.60 10.48 4.94
C ASN A 77 -3.31 10.13 4.16
N ILE A 78 -3.08 8.85 3.87
CA ILE A 78 -2.00 8.40 2.98
C ILE A 78 -2.37 8.46 1.50
N VAL A 79 -3.66 8.39 1.18
CA VAL A 79 -4.17 8.39 -0.18
C VAL A 79 -4.37 9.82 -0.70
N LYS A 80 -4.03 10.08 -1.96
CA LYS A 80 -4.24 11.37 -2.62
C LYS A 80 -5.70 11.49 -3.10
N THR A 81 -6.33 12.64 -2.82
CA THR A 81 -7.66 12.97 -3.35
C THR A 81 -7.61 13.07 -4.87
N GLY A 82 -8.54 12.38 -5.55
CA GLY A 82 -8.55 12.27 -7.02
C GLY A 82 -7.77 11.07 -7.58
N GLY A 83 -7.17 10.25 -6.71
CA GLY A 83 -6.54 9.00 -7.11
C GLY A 83 -5.12 9.16 -7.65
N TYR A 84 -4.68 8.16 -8.42
CA TYR A 84 -3.37 8.12 -9.05
C TYR A 84 -3.46 7.73 -10.52
N ASP A 85 -2.52 8.24 -11.31
CA ASP A 85 -2.40 7.93 -12.73
C ASP A 85 -1.56 6.67 -13.01
N SER A 86 -0.90 6.10 -12.00
CA SER A 86 -0.10 4.87 -12.14
C SER A 86 0.19 4.22 -10.79
N ILE A 87 0.52 2.93 -10.80
CA ILE A 87 0.92 2.17 -9.60
C ILE A 87 2.19 2.77 -9.00
N GLN A 88 3.16 3.14 -9.85
CA GLN A 88 4.40 3.76 -9.38
C GLN A 88 4.16 5.08 -8.65
N ALA A 89 3.24 5.92 -9.14
CA ALA A 89 2.88 7.17 -8.48
C ALA A 89 2.17 6.93 -7.14
N ALA A 90 1.34 5.89 -7.06
CA ALA A 90 0.72 5.49 -5.79
C ALA A 90 1.78 5.05 -4.78
N LEU A 91 2.70 4.17 -5.17
CA LEU A 91 3.78 3.69 -4.30
C LEU A 91 4.68 4.82 -3.81
N ASP A 92 5.13 5.69 -4.71
CA ASP A 92 6.02 6.82 -4.38
C ASP A 92 5.38 7.79 -3.38
N HIS A 93 4.06 7.99 -3.49
CA HIS A 93 3.32 8.85 -2.56
C HIS A 93 2.96 8.17 -1.24
N MET A 94 2.59 6.89 -1.27
CA MET A 94 2.08 6.16 -0.10
C MET A 94 3.20 5.66 0.82
N MET A 95 4.29 5.12 0.27
CA MET A 95 5.41 4.58 1.04
C MET A 95 5.97 5.55 2.10
N PRO A 96 6.36 6.80 1.76
CA PRO A 96 6.92 7.72 2.76
C PRO A 96 5.89 8.11 3.83
N ARG A 97 4.60 8.18 3.47
CA ARG A 97 3.53 8.50 4.41
C ARG A 97 3.22 7.35 5.36
N LEU A 98 3.26 6.11 4.85
CA LEU A 98 3.14 4.89 5.66
C LEU A 98 4.31 4.76 6.63
N GLU A 99 5.54 5.02 6.18
CA GLU A 99 6.70 5.05 7.05
C GLU A 99 6.59 6.14 8.13
N ALA A 100 6.12 7.33 7.77
CA ALA A 100 5.88 8.41 8.73
C ALA A 100 4.79 8.05 9.75
N ALA A 101 3.69 7.44 9.30
CA ALA A 101 2.62 6.95 10.18
C ALA A 101 3.13 5.85 11.12
N TRP A 102 3.94 4.92 10.62
CA TRP A 102 4.57 3.89 11.42
C TRP A 102 5.46 4.47 12.52
N LYS A 103 6.35 5.41 12.17
CA LYS A 103 7.21 6.11 13.15
C LYS A 103 6.41 6.87 14.20
N LYS A 104 5.22 7.38 13.85
CA LYS A 104 4.33 8.08 14.78
C LYS A 104 3.62 7.12 15.73
N THR A 105 3.22 5.94 15.26
CA THR A 105 2.55 4.91 16.06
C THR A 105 3.54 4.12 16.92
N HIS A 106 4.75 3.92 16.41
CA HIS A 106 5.89 3.32 17.13
C HIS A 106 6.96 4.39 17.35
N PRO A 107 6.70 5.45 18.13
CA PRO A 107 7.75 6.37 18.51
C PRO A 107 8.80 5.52 19.23
N ALA A 108 10.04 5.54 18.74
CA ALA A 108 11.14 4.92 19.45
C ALA A 108 11.09 5.46 20.88
N SER A 109 10.78 4.58 21.83
CA SER A 109 10.64 4.94 23.23
C SER A 109 11.94 5.62 23.64
N ALA A 110 11.88 6.93 23.86
CA ALA A 110 12.94 7.73 24.46
C ALA A 110 12.54 8.01 25.90
#